data_AF-A0A953XPX9-F1
#
_entry.id   AF-A0A953XPX9-F1
#
_cell.length_a   1.000
_cell.length_b   1.000
_cell.length_c   1.000
_cell.angle_alpha   90.00
_cell.angle_beta   90.00
_cell.angle_gamma   90.00
#
_symmetry.space_group_name_H-M   'P 1'
#
loop_
_entity.id
_entity.type
_entity.pdbx_description
1 polymer ?
#
loop_
_entity_poly.entity_id
_entity_poly.type
_entity_poly.pdbx_seq_one_letter_code
_entity_poly.pdbx_strand_id
1 'polypeptide(L)'
;MAKRTGKKTKSLERKKPSKAESTVDKLAEPGPKINVRFLYSMCTDVKVMRDFYSDVLGMKELSYRDDENFGWVVYDTEGFQLMFFRWDTELPVGERWAWQPGDFREDGAPLMSYSIEYPEDDLHDVVARVREAGAVAATPKPTWRQMSYWGWTVRDPMGNTIELFSSVKDQPEEGQTPEWQD
;
A
#
# COMPACT_ATOMS: atom_id res chain seq x y z
N MET A 1 -17.58 -72.54 18.58
CA MET A 1 -17.21 -71.34 17.80
C MET A 1 -18.45 -70.43 17.75
N ALA A 2 -18.49 -69.15 18.10
CA ALA A 2 -17.52 -68.16 18.53
C ALA A 2 -18.26 -67.19 19.49
N LYS A 3 -17.69 -66.88 20.65
CA LYS A 3 -18.20 -65.85 21.56
C LYS A 3 -17.68 -64.49 21.10
N ARG A 4 -18.60 -63.59 20.69
CA ARG A 4 -18.30 -62.19 20.38
C ARG A 4 -17.92 -61.44 21.66
N THR A 5 -16.66 -61.05 21.78
CA THR A 5 -16.15 -60.17 22.83
C THR A 5 -16.48 -58.72 22.50
N GLY A 6 -17.29 -58.09 23.35
CA GLY A 6 -17.66 -56.69 23.27
C GLY A 6 -16.48 -55.77 23.58
N LYS A 7 -16.20 -54.87 22.65
CA LYS A 7 -15.21 -53.79 22.68
C LYS A 7 -15.66 -52.72 23.69
N LYS A 8 -14.97 -52.55 24.82
CA LYS A 8 -15.11 -51.36 25.69
C LYS A 8 -14.09 -50.31 25.27
N THR A 9 -14.51 -49.38 24.43
CA THR A 9 -13.78 -48.12 24.18
C THR A 9 -13.90 -47.24 25.42
N LYS A 10 -12.78 -46.95 26.08
CA LYS A 10 -12.71 -45.92 27.13
C LYS A 10 -12.99 -44.56 26.49
N SER A 11 -14.10 -43.95 26.88
CA SER A 11 -14.40 -42.53 26.63
C SER A 11 -13.30 -41.70 27.29
N LEU A 12 -12.47 -41.04 26.49
CA LEU A 12 -11.61 -39.96 27.00
C LEU A 12 -12.51 -38.82 27.43
N GLU A 13 -12.61 -38.58 28.73
CA GLU A 13 -13.17 -37.36 29.28
C GLU A 13 -12.40 -36.16 28.72
N ARG A 14 -13.08 -35.34 27.89
CA ARG A 14 -12.58 -34.02 27.50
C ARG A 14 -12.52 -33.15 28.75
N LYS A 15 -11.33 -32.91 29.28
CA LYS A 15 -11.08 -31.83 30.25
C LYS A 15 -11.60 -30.52 29.64
N LYS A 16 -12.49 -29.83 30.36
CA LYS A 16 -12.93 -28.47 30.01
C LYS A 16 -11.68 -27.58 29.88
N PRO A 17 -11.55 -26.78 28.81
CA PRO A 17 -10.46 -25.81 28.74
C PRO A 17 -10.61 -24.82 29.90
N SER A 18 -9.54 -24.68 30.69
CA SER A 18 -9.43 -23.62 31.68
C SER A 18 -9.57 -22.28 30.97
N LYS A 19 -10.38 -21.38 31.53
CA LYS A 19 -10.39 -19.96 31.14
C LYS A 19 -8.96 -19.46 31.16
N ALA A 20 -8.34 -19.32 29.98
CA ALA A 20 -7.21 -18.45 29.82
C ALA A 20 -7.78 -17.04 30.02
N GLU A 21 -7.59 -16.51 31.22
CA GLU A 21 -7.78 -15.08 31.47
C GLU A 21 -6.89 -14.35 30.47
N SER A 22 -7.51 -13.62 29.53
CA SER A 22 -6.80 -12.79 28.58
C SER A 22 -6.11 -11.69 29.38
N THR A 23 -4.79 -11.76 29.45
CA THR A 23 -3.90 -10.77 30.07
C THR A 23 -3.88 -9.41 29.35
N VAL A 24 -4.90 -9.09 28.55
CA VAL A 24 -4.96 -7.88 27.71
C VAL A 24 -5.43 -6.65 28.52
N ASP A 25 -5.94 -6.82 29.74
CA ASP A 25 -6.56 -5.73 30.52
C ASP A 25 -5.60 -4.88 31.36
N LYS A 26 -4.28 -4.96 31.16
CA LYS A 26 -3.34 -3.94 31.66
C LYS A 26 -2.98 -2.99 30.53
N LEU A 27 -3.95 -2.15 30.15
CA LEU A 27 -3.71 -0.99 29.29
C LEU A 27 -2.61 -0.13 29.95
N ALA A 28 -1.46 -0.04 29.30
CA ALA A 28 -0.36 0.82 29.72
C ALA A 28 -0.84 2.28 29.82
N GLU A 29 -0.26 3.03 30.76
CA GLU A 29 -0.41 4.49 30.84
C GLU A 29 -0.31 5.12 29.43
N PRO A 30 -1.16 6.10 29.08
CA PRO A 30 -1.17 6.65 27.73
C PRO A 30 0.21 7.22 27.41
N GLY A 31 0.89 6.57 26.47
CA GLY A 31 2.17 7.04 25.94
C GLY A 31 2.05 8.42 25.28
N PRO A 32 3.18 9.04 24.93
CA PRO A 32 3.16 10.35 24.26
C PRO A 32 2.35 10.30 22.96
N LYS A 33 1.65 11.40 22.65
CA LYS A 33 1.03 11.59 21.33
C LYS A 33 2.13 11.88 20.31
N ILE A 34 2.49 10.87 19.53
CA ILE A 34 3.49 10.98 18.46
C ILE A 34 2.79 11.36 17.14
N ASN A 35 3.41 12.26 16.37
CA ASN A 35 2.94 12.65 15.05
C ASN A 35 4.10 12.55 14.05
N VAL A 36 4.00 11.62 13.10
CA VAL A 36 4.96 11.51 11.99
C VAL A 36 4.59 12.57 10.93
N ARG A 37 5.55 13.41 10.56
CA ARG A 37 5.30 14.60 9.72
C ARG A 37 5.92 14.54 8.34
N PHE A 38 7.02 13.82 8.18
CA PHE A 38 7.80 13.85 6.95
C PHE A 38 8.25 12.44 6.59
N LEU A 39 8.16 12.10 5.31
CA LEU A 39 8.92 11.02 4.70
C LEU A 39 9.87 11.61 3.67
N TYR A 40 11.12 11.25 3.84
CA TYR A 40 12.21 11.67 2.99
C TYR A 40 12.59 10.53 2.07
N SER A 41 12.66 10.82 0.77
CA SER A 41 13.18 9.91 -0.23
C SER A 41 14.25 10.63 -1.05
N MET A 42 15.27 9.88 -1.46
CA MET A 42 16.34 10.39 -2.31
C MET A 42 16.05 10.01 -3.76
N CYS A 43 16.37 10.90 -4.69
CA CYS A 43 16.20 10.68 -6.11
C CYS A 43 17.39 11.22 -6.90
N THR A 44 17.57 10.72 -8.12
CA THR A 44 18.61 11.22 -9.03
C THR A 44 18.20 12.55 -9.67
N ASP A 45 16.92 12.69 -10.03
CA ASP A 45 16.40 13.86 -10.75
C ASP A 45 15.08 14.31 -10.12
N VAL A 46 15.11 15.46 -9.44
CA VAL A 46 13.95 16.01 -8.75
C VAL A 46 12.89 16.55 -9.72
N LYS A 47 13.29 16.97 -10.93
CA LYS A 47 12.35 17.42 -11.95
C LYS A 47 11.54 16.25 -12.48
N VAL A 48 12.17 15.11 -12.74
CA VAL A 48 11.47 13.87 -13.15
C VAL A 48 10.50 13.40 -12.06
N MET A 49 10.91 13.47 -10.80
CA MET A 49 9.99 13.20 -9.68
C MET A 49 8.85 14.22 -9.63
N ARG A 50 9.15 15.50 -9.87
CA ARG A 50 8.12 16.54 -9.91
C ARG A 50 7.09 16.28 -10.99
N ASP A 51 7.52 16.04 -12.22
CA ASP A 51 6.64 15.79 -13.36
C ASP A 51 5.74 14.57 -13.08
N PHE A 52 6.28 13.49 -12.49
CA PHE A 52 5.46 12.32 -12.14
C PHE A 52 4.45 12.61 -11.02
N TYR A 53 4.87 13.14 -9.88
CA TYR A 53 3.96 13.29 -8.74
C TYR A 53 3.01 14.48 -8.90
N SER A 54 3.42 15.57 -9.57
CA SER A 54 2.56 16.73 -9.82
C SER A 54 1.65 16.52 -11.02
N ASP A 55 2.21 16.17 -12.19
CA ASP A 55 1.44 16.21 -13.44
C ASP A 55 0.72 14.88 -13.69
N VAL A 56 1.37 13.75 -13.39
CA VAL A 56 0.79 12.42 -13.62
C VAL A 56 -0.15 12.03 -12.47
N LEU A 57 0.34 12.12 -11.23
CA LEU A 57 -0.45 11.76 -10.04
C LEU A 57 -1.37 12.88 -9.55
N GLY A 58 -1.16 14.14 -9.96
CA GLY A 58 -2.01 15.25 -9.55
C GLY A 58 -1.83 15.66 -8.08
N MET A 59 -0.70 15.31 -7.45
CA MET A 59 -0.46 15.66 -6.06
C MET A 59 -0.21 17.17 -5.88
N LYS A 60 -0.66 17.70 -4.76
CA LYS A 60 -0.51 19.11 -4.42
C LYS A 60 0.92 19.42 -4.00
N GLU A 61 1.69 20.01 -4.92
CA GLU A 61 3.01 20.58 -4.64
C GLU A 61 2.92 21.73 -3.62
N LEU A 62 3.80 21.72 -2.62
CA LEU A 62 3.96 22.80 -1.64
C LEU A 62 5.19 23.65 -1.90
N SER A 63 6.29 23.01 -2.32
CA SER A 63 7.57 23.68 -2.53
C SER A 63 8.43 22.88 -3.49
N TYR A 64 9.14 23.59 -4.35
CA TYR A 64 10.08 23.03 -5.30
C TYR A 64 11.31 23.92 -5.42
N ARG A 65 12.48 23.29 -5.57
CA ARG A 65 13.73 23.92 -5.99
C ARG A 65 14.55 22.90 -6.75
N ASP A 66 15.22 23.34 -7.81
CA ASP A 66 16.23 22.54 -8.49
C ASP A 66 17.29 23.49 -9.05
N ASP A 67 18.40 23.63 -8.34
CA ASP A 67 19.57 24.40 -8.81
C ASP A 67 20.85 23.59 -8.69
N GLU A 68 21.99 24.19 -9.04
CA GLU A 68 23.29 23.51 -9.05
C GLU A 68 23.71 22.98 -7.66
N ASN A 69 23.24 23.57 -6.57
CA ASN A 69 23.68 23.22 -5.22
C ASN A 69 22.74 22.24 -4.52
N PHE A 70 21.43 22.35 -4.75
CA PHE A 70 20.46 21.50 -4.06
C PHE A 70 19.14 21.42 -4.83
N GLY A 71 18.48 20.27 -4.74
CA GLY A 71 17.18 20.04 -5.37
C GLY A 71 16.20 19.33 -4.43
N TRP A 72 14.95 19.78 -4.39
CA TRP A 72 13.86 19.13 -3.66
C TRP A 72 12.49 19.41 -4.25
N VAL A 73 11.54 18.51 -3.99
CA VAL A 73 10.10 18.74 -4.19
C VAL A 73 9.34 18.20 -2.99
N VAL A 74 8.30 18.93 -2.56
CA VAL A 74 7.49 18.64 -1.37
C VAL A 74 6.02 18.57 -1.74
N TYR A 75 5.34 17.52 -1.29
CA TYR A 75 3.90 17.32 -1.48
C TYR A 75 3.14 17.33 -0.15
N ASP A 76 1.98 17.97 -0.16
CA ASP A 76 1.00 17.94 0.94
C ASP A 76 0.24 16.61 0.91
N THR A 77 0.22 15.91 2.03
CA THR A 77 -0.55 14.67 2.20
C THR A 77 -1.26 14.70 3.55
N GLU A 78 -2.20 15.64 3.69
CA GLU A 78 -3.08 15.82 4.86
C GLU A 78 -2.35 15.82 6.20
N GLY A 79 -1.46 16.80 6.34
CA GLY A 79 -0.63 16.99 7.51
C GLY A 79 0.68 16.21 7.45
N PHE A 80 0.77 15.11 6.73
CA PHE A 80 2.05 14.50 6.40
C PHE A 80 2.65 15.18 5.16
N GLN A 81 3.96 15.06 4.97
CA GLN A 81 4.64 15.54 3.76
C GLN A 81 5.52 14.45 3.19
N LEU A 82 5.36 14.24 1.89
CA LEU A 82 6.24 13.41 1.08
C LEU A 82 7.26 14.31 0.39
N MET A 83 8.53 14.06 0.65
CA MET A 83 9.63 14.92 0.18
C MET A 83 10.65 14.11 -0.58
N PHE A 84 11.01 14.60 -1.76
CA PHE A 84 12.09 14.05 -2.57
C PHE A 84 13.24 15.03 -2.61
N PHE A 85 14.46 14.53 -2.37
CA PHE A 85 15.69 15.30 -2.42
C PHE A 85 16.60 14.75 -3.51
N ARG A 86 17.19 15.64 -4.31
CA ARG A 86 18.17 15.26 -5.31
C ARG A 86 19.46 14.86 -4.60
N TRP A 87 20.01 13.70 -4.98
CA TRP A 87 21.34 13.27 -4.60
C TRP A 87 22.35 13.63 -5.69
N ASP A 88 23.59 13.94 -5.31
CA ASP A 88 24.61 14.43 -6.25
C ASP A 88 25.13 13.35 -7.22
N THR A 89 24.93 12.08 -6.88
CA THR A 89 25.31 10.95 -7.72
C THR A 89 24.09 10.16 -8.16
N GLU A 90 24.19 9.50 -9.31
CA GLU A 90 23.17 8.58 -9.78
C GLU A 90 22.88 7.51 -8.72
N LEU A 91 21.59 7.37 -8.39
CA LEU A 91 21.08 6.35 -7.50
C LEU A 91 20.50 5.18 -8.30
N PRO A 92 20.60 3.94 -7.80
CA PRO A 92 19.98 2.80 -8.45
C PRO A 92 18.46 2.95 -8.47
N VAL A 93 17.85 2.68 -9.62
CA VAL A 93 16.39 2.59 -9.77
C VAL A 93 15.93 1.21 -9.30
N GLY A 94 14.87 1.18 -8.50
CA GLY A 94 14.28 -0.04 -7.99
C GLY A 94 13.67 -0.92 -9.09
N GLU A 95 14.21 -2.12 -9.29
CA GLU A 95 13.70 -3.07 -10.28
C GLU A 95 12.73 -4.11 -9.70
N ARG A 96 12.63 -4.20 -8.38
CA ARG A 96 11.76 -5.17 -7.69
C ARG A 96 10.53 -4.49 -7.12
N TRP A 97 9.40 -5.20 -7.17
CA TRP A 97 8.20 -4.76 -6.47
C TRP A 97 8.41 -4.92 -4.97
N ALA A 98 8.03 -3.91 -4.20
CA ALA A 98 7.87 -4.09 -2.77
C ALA A 98 6.68 -5.02 -2.51
N TRP A 99 6.76 -5.78 -1.42
CA TRP A 99 5.59 -6.48 -0.91
C TRP A 99 4.54 -5.45 -0.45
N GLN A 100 3.27 -5.66 -0.82
CA GLN A 100 2.20 -4.74 -0.49
C GLN A 100 0.96 -5.50 0.02
N PRO A 101 0.35 -5.07 1.13
CA PRO A 101 -0.93 -5.63 1.58
C PRO A 101 -1.99 -5.53 0.49
N GLY A 102 -2.75 -6.61 0.25
CA GLY A 102 -3.82 -6.63 -0.75
C GLY A 102 -3.37 -6.87 -2.19
N ASP A 103 -2.07 -6.84 -2.46
CA ASP A 103 -1.46 -7.21 -3.75
C ASP A 103 -0.32 -8.21 -3.49
N PHE A 104 -0.72 -9.42 -3.13
CA PHE A 104 0.21 -10.49 -2.76
C PHE A 104 0.91 -11.01 -4.01
N ARG A 105 2.17 -10.60 -4.17
CA ARG A 105 3.04 -11.08 -5.23
C ARG A 105 4.12 -12.02 -4.68
N GLU A 106 4.32 -13.15 -5.34
CA GLU A 106 5.39 -14.10 -4.98
C GLU A 106 6.79 -13.49 -5.18
N ASP A 107 6.94 -12.53 -6.09
CA ASP A 107 8.18 -11.81 -6.39
C ASP A 107 8.37 -10.54 -5.52
N GLY A 108 7.50 -10.30 -4.54
CA GLY A 108 7.56 -9.15 -3.65
C GLY A 108 8.80 -9.14 -2.76
N ALA A 109 9.56 -8.05 -2.81
CA ALA A 109 10.72 -7.81 -1.97
C ALA A 109 10.35 -7.08 -0.67
N PRO A 110 11.11 -7.26 0.44
CA PRO A 110 10.90 -6.54 1.69
C PRO A 110 11.43 -5.09 1.58
N LEU A 111 10.82 -4.32 0.68
CA LEU A 111 11.09 -2.91 0.43
C LEU A 111 9.93 -2.07 0.97
N MET A 112 10.17 -0.78 1.14
CA MET A 112 9.13 0.16 1.51
C MET A 112 8.22 0.42 0.31
N SER A 113 6.91 0.40 0.56
CA SER A 113 5.85 0.86 -0.34
C SER A 113 4.90 1.75 0.45
N TYR A 114 4.08 2.51 -0.26
CA TYR A 114 3.05 3.34 0.33
C TYR A 114 1.87 3.48 -0.62
N SER A 115 0.73 3.85 -0.06
CA SER A 115 -0.53 3.97 -0.79
C SER A 115 -0.99 5.42 -0.82
N ILE A 116 -1.56 5.82 -1.95
CA ILE A 116 -2.16 7.14 -2.18
C ILE A 116 -3.65 6.91 -2.44
N GLU A 117 -4.47 7.46 -1.55
CA GLU A 117 -5.92 7.46 -1.70
C GLU A 117 -6.35 8.61 -2.61
N TYR A 118 -7.26 8.32 -3.54
CA TYR A 118 -7.95 9.31 -4.34
C TYR A 118 -9.44 9.25 -4.04
N PRO A 119 -10.17 10.37 -4.18
CA PRO A 119 -11.61 10.32 -4.33
C PRO A 119 -12.00 9.40 -5.49
N GLU A 120 -13.08 8.63 -5.32
CA GLU A 120 -13.54 7.66 -6.33
C GLU A 120 -13.75 8.30 -7.70
N ASP A 121 -14.30 9.51 -7.72
CA ASP A 121 -14.60 10.25 -8.96
C ASP A 121 -13.32 10.67 -9.71
N ASP A 122 -12.18 10.76 -9.02
CA ASP A 122 -10.90 11.21 -9.59
C ASP A 122 -10.00 10.04 -10.04
N LEU A 123 -10.26 8.82 -9.56
CA LEU A 123 -9.35 7.69 -9.78
C LEU A 123 -9.22 7.32 -11.27
N HIS A 124 -10.31 7.40 -12.04
CA HIS A 124 -10.27 7.10 -13.49
C HIS A 124 -9.33 8.03 -14.25
N ASP A 125 -9.40 9.34 -13.96
CA ASP A 125 -8.55 10.34 -14.61
C ASP A 125 -7.08 10.13 -14.25
N VAL A 126 -6.78 9.81 -12.99
CA VAL A 126 -5.43 9.46 -12.54
C VAL A 126 -4.91 8.22 -13.27
N VAL A 127 -5.73 7.17 -13.37
CA VAL A 127 -5.36 5.94 -14.09
C VAL A 127 -5.04 6.23 -15.57
N ALA A 128 -5.84 7.06 -16.23
CA ALA A 128 -5.61 7.48 -17.61
C ALA A 128 -4.27 8.21 -17.78
N ARG A 129 -3.97 9.21 -16.92
CA ARG A 129 -2.70 9.95 -16.96
C ARG A 129 -1.49 9.04 -16.72
N VAL A 130 -1.58 8.14 -15.74
CA VAL A 130 -0.50 7.19 -15.42
C VAL A 130 -0.21 6.25 -16.58
N ARG A 131 -1.25 5.79 -17.30
CA ARG A 131 -1.09 5.00 -18.52
C ARG A 131 -0.47 5.80 -19.66
N GLU A 132 -0.95 7.02 -19.89
CA GLU A 132 -0.43 7.91 -20.94
C GLU A 132 1.06 8.23 -20.72
N ALA A 133 1.46 8.43 -19.46
CA ALA A 133 2.85 8.63 -19.07
C ALA A 133 3.73 7.38 -19.23
N GLY A 134 3.14 6.21 -19.52
CA GLY A 134 3.87 4.96 -19.70
C GLY A 134 4.48 4.41 -18.40
N ALA A 135 3.89 4.73 -17.24
CA ALA A 135 4.38 4.25 -15.96
C ALA A 135 4.31 2.71 -15.87
N VAL A 136 5.30 2.10 -15.22
CA VAL A 136 5.33 0.65 -15.04
C VAL A 136 4.27 0.25 -14.01
N ALA A 137 3.31 -0.57 -14.43
CA ALA A 137 2.25 -1.08 -13.58
C ALA A 137 2.38 -2.60 -13.36
N ALA A 138 1.99 -3.07 -12.17
CA ALA A 138 2.02 -4.48 -11.80
C ALA A 138 0.93 -5.30 -12.53
N THR A 139 -0.18 -4.64 -12.89
CA THR A 139 -1.30 -5.16 -13.67
C THR A 139 -1.71 -4.13 -14.74
N PRO A 140 -2.36 -4.53 -15.85
CA PRO A 140 -2.76 -3.57 -16.91
C PRO A 140 -3.84 -2.56 -16.49
N LYS A 141 -4.61 -2.87 -15.44
CA LYS A 141 -5.69 -2.04 -14.92
C LYS A 141 -5.85 -2.21 -13.40
N PRO A 142 -6.51 -1.27 -12.70
CA PRO A 142 -6.88 -1.44 -11.31
C PRO A 142 -7.65 -2.73 -11.07
N THR A 143 -7.49 -3.30 -9.87
CA THR A 143 -8.15 -4.54 -9.45
C THR A 143 -8.96 -4.32 -8.19
N TRP A 144 -10.01 -5.11 -8.01
CA TRP A 144 -10.78 -5.14 -6.78
C TRP A 144 -9.98 -5.86 -5.69
N ARG A 145 -9.58 -5.14 -4.64
CA ARG A 145 -8.67 -5.65 -3.60
C ARG A 145 -9.40 -5.84 -2.28
N GLN A 146 -9.02 -6.91 -1.60
CA GLN A 146 -9.49 -7.26 -0.26
C GLN A 146 -11.01 -7.17 -0.07
N MET A 147 -11.77 -7.41 -1.15
CA MET A 147 -13.23 -7.30 -1.18
C MET A 147 -13.77 -5.94 -0.71
N SER A 148 -13.05 -4.84 -0.93
CA SER A 148 -13.47 -3.53 -0.38
C SER A 148 -13.08 -2.27 -1.17
N TYR A 149 -12.06 -2.30 -2.02
CA TYR A 149 -11.58 -1.09 -2.70
C TYR A 149 -10.95 -1.36 -4.08
N TRP A 150 -10.87 -0.32 -4.91
CA TRP A 150 -10.07 -0.35 -6.14
C TRP A 150 -8.63 -0.02 -5.84
N GLY A 151 -7.69 -0.87 -6.25
CA GLY A 151 -6.26 -0.60 -6.09
C GLY A 151 -5.46 -0.92 -7.34
N TRP A 152 -4.43 -0.12 -7.59
CA TRP A 152 -3.53 -0.29 -8.73
C TRP A 152 -2.09 0.00 -8.31
N THR A 153 -1.22 -0.99 -8.49
CA THR A 153 0.18 -0.90 -8.08
C THR A 153 1.04 -0.46 -9.25
N VAL A 154 1.78 0.62 -9.07
CA VAL A 154 2.66 1.24 -10.08
C VAL A 154 4.04 1.53 -9.50
N ARG A 155 5.00 1.88 -10.37
CA ARG A 155 6.29 2.43 -9.95
C ARG A 155 6.41 3.91 -10.27
N ASP A 156 7.05 4.62 -9.36
CA ASP A 156 7.58 5.95 -9.65
C ASP A 156 8.89 5.87 -10.47
N PRO A 157 9.45 7.02 -10.88
CA PRO A 157 10.69 7.06 -11.66
C PRO A 157 11.93 6.48 -10.95
N MET A 158 11.94 6.41 -9.62
CA MET A 158 13.01 5.79 -8.83
C MET A 158 12.73 4.30 -8.54
N GLY A 159 11.65 3.74 -9.08
CA GLY A 159 11.28 2.34 -8.92
C GLY A 159 10.60 2.02 -7.59
N ASN A 160 10.19 3.03 -6.82
CA ASN A 160 9.42 2.81 -5.59
C ASN A 160 8.04 2.26 -5.95
N THR A 161 7.58 1.28 -5.18
CA THR A 161 6.24 0.69 -5.37
C THR A 161 5.19 1.53 -4.67
N ILE A 162 4.16 1.94 -5.43
CA ILE A 162 3.08 2.80 -4.98
C ILE A 162 1.74 2.15 -5.28
N GLU A 163 0.83 2.16 -4.32
CA GLU A 163 -0.58 1.88 -4.57
C GLU A 163 -1.33 3.16 -4.88
N LEU A 164 -2.08 3.19 -5.97
CA LEU A 164 -3.12 4.17 -6.21
C LEU A 164 -4.45 3.48 -5.87
N PHE A 165 -5.21 4.02 -4.93
CA PHE A 165 -6.45 3.37 -4.51
C PHE A 165 -7.58 4.33 -4.25
N SER A 166 -8.81 3.80 -4.27
CA SER A 166 -9.99 4.51 -3.79
C SER A 166 -10.92 3.54 -3.08
N SER A 167 -11.43 3.97 -1.94
CA SER A 167 -12.66 3.44 -1.37
C SER A 167 -13.84 3.72 -2.32
N VAL A 168 -14.81 2.81 -2.40
CA VAL A 168 -16.02 3.03 -3.22
C VAL A 168 -17.17 3.56 -2.37
N LYS A 169 -18.01 4.41 -2.95
CA LYS A 169 -19.25 4.90 -2.34
C LYS A 169 -20.26 3.77 -2.19
N ASP A 170 -20.36 2.91 -3.21
CA ASP A 170 -21.30 1.79 -3.26
C ASP A 170 -20.52 0.46 -3.29
N GLN A 171 -20.58 -0.28 -2.18
CA GLN A 171 -19.96 -1.60 -2.10
C GLN A 171 -20.73 -2.63 -2.94
N PRO A 172 -20.04 -3.48 -3.73
CA PRO A 172 -20.66 -4.62 -4.39
C PRO A 172 -21.35 -5.55 -3.38
N GLU A 173 -22.34 -6.32 -3.85
CA GLU A 173 -22.94 -7.35 -3.01
C GLU A 173 -21.91 -8.41 -2.60
N GLU A 174 -22.12 -9.04 -1.45
CA GLU A 174 -21.22 -10.09 -0.96
C GLU A 174 -21.02 -11.20 -2.01
N GLY A 175 -19.76 -11.51 -2.31
CA GLY A 175 -19.39 -12.50 -3.33
C GLY A 175 -19.30 -11.96 -4.76
N GLN A 176 -19.61 -10.69 -5.00
CA GLN A 176 -19.35 -10.03 -6.28
C GLN A 176 -17.91 -9.48 -6.31
N THR A 177 -17.23 -9.69 -7.43
CA THR A 177 -15.95 -9.05 -7.73
C THR A 177 -16.18 -8.16 -8.95
N PRO A 178 -16.34 -6.84 -8.77
CA PRO A 178 -16.52 -5.94 -9.89
C PRO A 178 -15.28 -5.94 -10.78
N GLU A 179 -15.47 -5.58 -12.05
CA GLU A 179 -14.38 -5.38 -12.99
C GLU A 179 -14.18 -3.90 -13.29
N TRP A 180 -12.92 -3.48 -13.35
CA TRP A 180 -12.58 -2.11 -13.75
C TRP A 180 -13.00 -1.85 -15.20
N GLN A 181 -13.67 -0.72 -15.40
CA GLN A 181 -14.11 -0.21 -16.70
C GLN A 181 -13.22 0.97 -17.12
N ASP A 182 -12.84 1.02 -18.39
CA ASP A 182 -11.99 2.09 -18.93
C ASP A 182 -12.84 3.29 -19.41
#